data_AF-A0A0Q4SI10-F1
#
_entry.id   AF-A0A0Q4SI10-F1
#
_cell.length_a   1.000
_cell.length_b   1.000
_cell.length_c   1.000
_cell.angle_alpha   90.00
_cell.angle_beta   90.00
_cell.angle_gamma   90.00
#
_symmetry.space_group_name_H-M   'P 1'
#
loop_
_entity.id
_entity.type
_entity.pdbx_description
1 polymer ?
#
loop_
_entity_poly.entity_id
_entity_poly.type
_entity_poly.pdbx_seq_one_letter_code
_entity_poly.pdbx_strand_id
1 'polypeptide(L)'
;MKKITTILILTILVFISNSCSKHDDEVIVDCFGDSILTELKHSTEGTNSKTINYSIQYSGSNTVTSVKWTFGDGTPAQTINSATGVVSHTYTAAGTFEVKADVTISKSGGSCTISPKKSVTVN
;
A
#
# COMPACT_ATOMS: atom_id res chain seq x y z
N MET A 1 -32.73 -28.55 42.72
CA MET A 1 -31.43 -29.21 42.41
C MET A 1 -30.88 -28.56 41.14
N LYS A 2 -29.79 -27.81 41.26
CA LYS A 2 -29.16 -26.99 40.21
C LYS A 2 -28.35 -27.85 39.22
N LYS A 3 -28.26 -27.40 37.96
CA LYS A 3 -27.08 -27.45 37.04
C LYS A 3 -27.54 -26.92 35.67
N ILE A 4 -27.55 -25.60 35.45
CA ILE A 4 -26.46 -24.74 34.94
C ILE A 4 -26.02 -25.13 33.53
N THR A 5 -26.58 -24.39 32.57
CA THR A 5 -26.26 -24.29 31.15
C THR A 5 -24.82 -23.79 30.93
N THR A 6 -24.01 -24.52 30.17
CA THR A 6 -22.62 -24.13 29.85
C THR A 6 -22.56 -23.50 28.46
N ILE A 7 -22.24 -22.20 28.45
CA ILE A 7 -21.94 -21.38 27.27
C ILE A 7 -20.53 -21.74 26.79
N LEU A 8 -20.43 -22.08 25.50
CA LEU A 8 -19.17 -22.38 24.80
C LEU A 8 -18.41 -21.07 24.54
N ILE A 9 -17.57 -20.67 25.50
CA ILE A 9 -16.56 -19.61 25.33
C ILE A 9 -15.35 -20.24 24.62
N LEU A 10 -15.10 -19.82 23.38
CA LEU A 10 -13.87 -20.14 22.65
C LEU A 10 -12.75 -19.23 23.18
N THR A 11 -12.08 -19.67 24.25
CA THR A 11 -10.86 -19.04 24.77
C THR A 11 -9.71 -19.28 23.81
N ILE A 12 -9.32 -18.23 23.07
CA ILE A 12 -8.04 -18.20 22.34
C ILE A 12 -6.93 -18.12 23.38
N LEU A 13 -6.11 -19.18 23.44
CA LEU A 13 -4.93 -19.28 24.29
C LEU A 13 -3.88 -18.25 23.82
N VAL A 14 -3.75 -17.17 24.59
CA VAL A 14 -2.59 -16.29 24.54
C VAL A 14 -1.43 -17.05 25.18
N PHE A 15 -0.57 -17.65 24.35
CA PHE A 15 0.70 -18.20 24.81
C PHE A 15 1.67 -17.04 25.06
N ILE A 16 1.73 -16.59 26.32
CA ILE A 16 2.78 -15.71 26.83
C ILE A 16 3.99 -16.61 27.14
N SER A 17 4.86 -16.83 26.16
CA SER A 17 6.22 -17.29 26.44
C SER A 17 7.12 -16.08 26.61
N ASN A 18 7.36 -15.71 27.87
CA ASN A 18 8.45 -14.85 28.28
C ASN A 18 9.77 -15.40 27.73
N SER A 19 10.37 -14.69 26.77
CA SER A 19 11.80 -14.75 26.53
C SER A 19 12.33 -13.34 26.64
N CYS A 20 12.90 -13.00 27.81
CA CYS A 20 13.69 -11.80 27.97
C CYS A 20 15.01 -11.98 27.21
N SER A 21 15.16 -11.23 26.13
CA SER A 21 16.46 -10.79 25.60
C SER A 21 16.26 -9.35 25.17
N LYS A 22 16.98 -8.43 25.81
CA LYS A 22 16.95 -7.00 25.47
C LYS A 22 17.36 -6.84 24.00
N HIS A 23 16.41 -6.56 23.13
CA HIS A 23 16.65 -5.98 21.82
C HIS A 23 15.40 -5.21 21.42
N ASP A 24 15.46 -3.89 21.60
CA ASP A 24 14.57 -2.85 21.09
C ASP A 24 13.26 -3.38 20.49
N ASP A 25 12.36 -3.68 21.41
CA ASP A 25 10.96 -3.97 21.22
C ASP A 25 10.27 -2.73 20.63
N GLU A 26 10.19 -2.66 19.30
CA GLU A 26 9.06 -2.14 18.54
C GLU A 26 9.29 -2.41 17.04
N VAL A 27 8.24 -2.36 16.22
CA VAL A 27 8.26 -2.49 14.75
C VAL A 27 8.12 -3.92 14.18
N ILE A 28 7.02 -4.62 14.47
CA ILE A 28 6.53 -5.71 13.59
C ILE A 28 5.24 -5.32 12.83
N VAL A 29 4.58 -4.19 13.12
CA VAL A 29 3.38 -3.76 12.37
C VAL A 29 3.33 -2.25 12.21
N ASP A 30 4.03 -1.68 11.23
CA ASP A 30 3.99 -0.22 11.02
C ASP A 30 3.47 0.22 9.66
N CYS A 31 3.56 -0.63 8.63
CA CYS A 31 3.08 -0.25 7.30
C CYS A 31 1.55 -0.39 7.14
N PHE A 32 0.87 -1.11 8.04
CA PHE A 32 -0.56 -1.34 7.90
C PHE A 32 -1.37 -0.05 8.09
N GLY A 33 -0.97 0.79 9.05
CA GLY A 33 -1.55 2.12 9.24
C GLY A 33 -1.32 3.00 8.01
N ASP A 34 -0.09 3.02 7.50
CA ASP A 34 0.26 3.80 6.31
C ASP A 34 -0.48 3.32 5.05
N SER A 35 -0.70 2.01 4.91
CA SER A 35 -1.42 1.43 3.76
C SER A 35 -2.85 1.98 3.65
N ILE A 36 -3.53 2.20 4.77
CA ILE A 36 -4.90 2.76 4.80
C ILE A 36 -4.87 4.26 4.45
N LEU A 37 -3.78 4.94 4.76
CA LEU A 37 -3.59 6.38 4.53
C LEU A 37 -3.01 6.71 3.16
N THR A 38 -2.73 5.71 2.33
CA THR A 38 -2.19 5.87 0.98
C THR A 38 -3.24 5.52 -0.06
N GLU A 39 -3.53 6.48 -0.92
CA GLU A 39 -4.44 6.32 -2.04
C GLU A 39 -3.72 6.53 -3.37
N LEU A 40 -3.90 5.57 -4.27
CA LEU A 40 -3.47 5.67 -5.67
C LEU A 40 -4.55 6.42 -6.47
N LYS A 41 -4.21 7.64 -6.89
CA LYS A 41 -5.05 8.47 -7.75
C LYS A 41 -4.68 8.27 -9.21
N HIS A 42 -5.69 8.33 -10.08
CA HIS A 42 -5.49 8.32 -11.52
C HIS A 42 -6.49 9.26 -12.19
N SER A 43 -6.10 9.84 -13.32
CA SER A 43 -6.97 10.62 -14.19
C SER A 43 -6.56 10.44 -15.63
N THR A 44 -7.53 10.25 -16.52
CA THR A 44 -7.28 10.26 -17.97
C THR A 44 -6.91 11.66 -18.41
N GLU A 45 -5.94 11.76 -19.33
CA GLU A 45 -5.55 13.02 -19.95
C GLU A 45 -6.68 13.54 -20.86
N GLY A 46 -6.93 14.85 -20.85
CA GLY A 46 -8.04 15.44 -21.62
C GLY A 46 -7.85 15.39 -23.14
N THR A 47 -6.60 15.31 -23.61
CA THR A 47 -6.23 15.34 -25.04
C THR A 47 -5.91 13.96 -25.61
N ASN A 48 -5.55 12.99 -24.78
CA ASN A 48 -5.23 11.63 -25.20
C ASN A 48 -5.87 10.62 -24.23
N SER A 49 -6.91 9.92 -24.70
CA SER A 49 -7.63 8.91 -23.89
C SER A 49 -6.78 7.71 -23.49
N LYS A 50 -5.63 7.52 -24.16
CA LYS A 50 -4.65 6.47 -23.85
C LYS A 50 -3.61 6.89 -22.82
N THR A 51 -3.53 8.18 -22.48
CA THR A 51 -2.62 8.66 -21.44
C THR A 51 -3.36 8.76 -20.12
N ILE A 52 -2.79 8.13 -19.09
CA ILE A 52 -3.29 8.22 -17.71
C ILE A 52 -2.21 8.86 -16.85
N ASN A 53 -2.62 9.87 -16.08
CA ASN A 53 -1.80 10.50 -15.07
C ASN A 53 -2.04 9.81 -13.73
N TYR A 54 -0.96 9.44 -13.05
CA TYR A 54 -1.00 8.79 -11.75
C TYR A 54 -0.33 9.64 -10.68
N SER A 55 -0.83 9.54 -9.46
CA SER A 55 -0.21 10.14 -8.30
C SER A 55 -0.55 9.36 -7.04
N ILE A 56 0.28 9.53 -6.01
CA ILE A 56 0.03 9.05 -4.66
C ILE A 56 -0.45 10.21 -3.82
N GLN A 57 -1.58 9.99 -3.15
CA GLN A 57 -2.03 10.81 -2.04
C GLN A 57 -1.76 10.05 -0.75
N TYR A 58 -0.91 10.60 0.10
CA TYR A 58 -0.61 10.04 1.41
C TYR A 58 -0.99 11.05 2.48
N SER A 59 -1.77 10.61 3.47
CA SER A 59 -2.33 11.46 4.54
C SER A 59 -1.75 11.16 5.93
N GLY A 60 -0.72 10.32 6.02
CA GLY A 60 -0.03 10.06 7.28
C GLY A 60 1.08 11.06 7.57
N SER A 61 1.73 10.89 8.72
CA SER A 61 2.78 11.79 9.23
C SER A 61 4.19 11.41 8.78
N ASN A 62 4.37 10.24 8.17
CA ASN A 62 5.68 9.79 7.69
C ASN A 62 6.04 10.44 6.35
N THR A 63 7.22 10.15 5.81
CA THR A 63 7.67 10.75 4.55
C THR A 63 7.70 9.72 3.43
N VAL A 64 6.91 9.93 2.37
CA VAL A 64 7.06 9.18 1.12
C VAL A 64 8.38 9.62 0.45
N THR A 65 9.27 8.66 0.21
CA THR A 65 10.61 8.89 -0.35
C THR A 65 10.70 8.49 -1.81
N SER A 66 10.00 7.42 -2.22
CA SER A 66 9.97 6.98 -3.60
C SER A 66 8.66 6.25 -3.92
N VAL A 67 8.28 6.28 -5.20
CA VAL A 67 7.16 5.53 -5.74
C VAL A 67 7.62 4.84 -7.01
N LYS A 68 7.50 3.50 -7.05
CA LYS A 68 7.76 2.71 -8.25
C LYS A 68 6.45 2.24 -8.88
N TRP A 69 6.19 2.67 -10.10
CA TRP A 69 5.00 2.36 -10.87
C TRP A 69 5.22 1.15 -11.77
N THR A 70 4.25 0.24 -11.77
CA THR A 70 4.11 -0.86 -12.74
C THR A 70 2.72 -0.75 -13.36
N PHE A 71 2.64 -0.61 -14.68
CA PHE A 71 1.41 -0.24 -15.38
C PHE A 71 0.54 -1.43 -15.82
N GLY A 72 1.11 -2.63 -15.89
CA GLY A 72 0.38 -3.85 -16.24
C GLY A 72 0.22 -4.12 -17.74
N ASP A 73 0.74 -3.24 -18.60
CA ASP A 73 0.73 -3.37 -20.07
C ASP A 73 2.05 -3.94 -20.65
N GLY A 74 2.98 -4.35 -19.79
CA GLY A 74 4.30 -4.88 -20.17
C GLY A 74 5.35 -3.80 -20.40
N THR A 75 5.02 -2.52 -20.25
CA THR A 75 6.01 -1.44 -20.30
C THR A 75 6.94 -1.47 -19.07
N PRO A 76 8.18 -0.96 -19.19
CA PRO A 76 9.10 -0.92 -18.07
C PRO A 76 8.56 -0.12 -16.89
N ALA A 77 8.82 -0.61 -15.67
CA ALA A 77 8.47 0.11 -14.45
C ALA A 77 9.23 1.43 -14.34
N GLN A 78 8.58 2.46 -13.78
CA GLN A 78 9.17 3.78 -13.58
C GLN A 78 9.30 4.08 -12.09
N THR A 79 10.42 4.68 -11.67
CA THR A 79 10.65 5.06 -10.27
C THR A 79 10.75 6.56 -10.15
N ILE A 80 9.92 7.15 -9.30
CA ILE A 80 9.86 8.59 -9.02
C ILE A 80 10.24 8.82 -7.57
N ASN A 81 11.33 9.56 -7.34
CA ASN A 81 11.82 9.91 -6.00
C ASN A 81 11.17 11.22 -5.53
N SER A 82 9.86 11.20 -5.31
CA SER A 82 9.06 12.34 -4.85
C SER A 82 7.88 11.88 -4.01
N ALA A 83 7.46 12.70 -3.05
CA ALA A 83 6.39 12.36 -2.10
C ALA A 83 5.04 12.06 -2.79
N THR A 84 4.76 12.71 -3.91
CA THR A 84 3.50 12.51 -4.67
C THR A 84 3.66 11.48 -5.79
N GLY A 85 4.89 11.10 -6.14
CA GLY A 85 5.19 10.11 -7.18
C GLY A 85 4.53 10.38 -8.54
N VAL A 86 4.24 11.64 -8.89
CA VAL A 86 3.49 11.97 -10.11
C VAL A 86 4.18 11.39 -11.35
N VAL A 87 3.41 10.67 -12.17
CA VAL A 87 3.87 10.10 -13.44
C VAL A 87 2.76 10.14 -14.48
N SER A 88 3.12 10.31 -15.74
CA SER A 88 2.22 10.19 -16.88
C SER A 88 2.62 8.98 -17.72
N HIS A 89 1.66 8.12 -18.05
CA HIS A 89 1.91 6.90 -18.83
C HIS A 89 0.92 6.78 -19.98
N THR A 90 1.45 6.57 -21.19
CA THR A 90 0.65 6.38 -22.41
C THR A 90 0.64 4.90 -22.77
N TYR A 91 -0.54 4.30 -22.75
CA TYR A 91 -0.76 2.92 -23.13
C TYR A 91 -0.80 2.76 -24.66
N THR A 92 -0.18 1.69 -25.18
CA THR A 92 -0.20 1.41 -26.62
C THR A 92 -1.56 0.88 -27.08
N ALA A 93 -2.17 -0.01 -26.29
CA ALA A 93 -3.47 -0.63 -26.54
C ALA A 93 -4.56 -0.08 -25.60
N ALA A 94 -5.80 -0.07 -26.09
CA ALA A 94 -6.97 0.10 -25.22
C ALA A 94 -7.23 -1.20 -24.46
N GLY A 95 -7.79 -1.10 -23.25
CA GLY A 95 -8.02 -2.26 -22.39
C GLY A 95 -8.06 -1.89 -20.91
N THR A 96 -8.18 -2.91 -20.07
CA THR A 96 -8.12 -2.75 -18.61
C THR A 96 -6.78 -3.24 -18.11
N PHE A 97 -6.09 -2.40 -17.34
CA PHE A 97 -4.77 -2.69 -16.80
C PHE A 97 -4.76 -2.55 -15.27
N GLU A 98 -4.09 -3.48 -14.59
CA GLU A 98 -3.81 -3.38 -13.15
C GLU A 98 -2.52 -2.58 -12.96
N VAL A 99 -2.67 -1.36 -12.45
CA VAL A 99 -1.55 -0.50 -12.07
C VAL A 99 -1.21 -0.75 -10.61
N LYS A 100 0.08 -0.88 -10.33
CA LYS A 100 0.63 -1.04 -8.98
C LYS A 100 1.65 0.06 -8.70
N ALA A 101 1.58 0.64 -7.51
CA ALA A 101 2.59 1.58 -7.02
C ALA A 101 3.27 1.00 -5.78
N ASP A 102 4.58 0.74 -5.83
CA ASP A 102 5.36 0.40 -4.65
C ASP A 102 5.85 1.71 -4.01
N VAL A 103 5.18 2.15 -2.94
CA VAL A 103 5.42 3.42 -2.23
C VAL A 103 6.33 3.16 -1.05
N THR A 104 7.52 3.77 -1.05
CA THR A 104 8.49 3.67 0.05
C THR A 104 8.31 4.85 0.99
N ILE A 105 7.97 4.55 2.24
CA ILE A 105 7.73 5.49 3.32
C ILE A 105 8.89 5.35 4.33
N SER A 106 9.54 6.48 4.62
CA SER A 106 10.54 6.62 5.66
C SER A 106 9.89 7.09 6.95
N LYS A 107 10.26 6.46 8.07
CA LYS A 107 9.69 6.63 9.40
C LYS A 107 10.79 6.57 10.47
N SER A 108 10.48 6.94 11.71
CA SER A 108 11.43 6.78 12.82
C SER A 108 11.76 5.30 13.01
N GLY A 109 13.03 4.94 12.90
CA GLY A 109 13.49 3.56 13.09
C GLY A 109 13.47 2.67 11.85
N GLY A 110 13.13 3.18 10.66
CA GLY A 110 13.31 2.42 9.42
C GLY A 110 12.56 2.95 8.21
N SER A 111 12.41 2.08 7.22
CA SER A 111 11.56 2.32 6.05
C SER A 111 10.56 1.20 5.88
N CYS A 112 9.58 1.47 5.05
CA CYS A 112 8.37 0.72 4.92
C CYS A 112 7.95 0.80 3.45
N THR A 113 7.52 -0.31 2.83
CA THR A 113 7.01 -0.28 1.46
C THR A 113 5.60 -0.85 1.43
N ILE A 114 4.69 -0.11 0.83
CA ILE A 114 3.30 -0.49 0.59
C ILE A 114 3.05 -0.56 -0.91
N SER A 115 2.12 -1.41 -1.34
CA SER A 115 1.89 -1.67 -2.76
C SER A 115 0.41 -1.52 -3.16
N PRO A 116 -0.20 -0.32 -3.07
CA PRO A 116 -1.55 -0.10 -3.58
C PRO A 116 -1.67 -0.46 -5.06
N LYS A 117 -2.84 -1.01 -5.41
CA LYS A 117 -3.20 -1.43 -6.76
C LYS A 117 -4.48 -0.76 -7.21
N LYS A 118 -4.60 -0.49 -8.50
CA LYS A 118 -5.81 0.07 -9.11
C LYS A 118 -6.01 -0.50 -10.51
N SER A 119 -7.23 -0.99 -10.77
CA SER A 119 -7.66 -1.31 -12.13
C SER A 119 -8.05 -0.03 -12.86
N VAL A 120 -7.46 0.23 -14.03
CA VAL A 120 -7.75 1.39 -14.88
C VAL A 120 -8.19 0.94 -16.25
N THR A 121 -9.25 1.55 -16.77
CA THR A 121 -9.73 1.33 -18.14
C THR A 121 -9.19 2.43 -19.05
N VAL A 122 -8.55 2.00 -20.13
CA VAL A 122 -7.94 2.84 -21.16
C VAL A 122 -8.77 2.67 -22.43
N ASN A 123 -9.23 3.78 -23.02
CA ASN A 123 -10.12 3.80 -24.18
C ASN A 123 -9.39 4.20 -25.46
#